data_AF-A0A7I4Z1W8-F1
#
_entry.id   AF-A0A7I4Z1W8-F1
#
_cell.length_a   1.000
_cell.length_b   1.000
_cell.length_c   1.000
_cell.angle_alpha   90.00
_cell.angle_beta   90.00
_cell.angle_gamma   90.00
#
_symmetry.space_group_name_H-M   'P 1'
#
loop_
_entity.id
_entity.type
_entity.pdbx_description
1 polymer ?
#
loop_
_entity_poly.entity_id
_entity_poly.type
_entity_poly.pdbx_seq_one_letter_code
_entity_poly.pdbx_strand_id
1 'polypeptide(L)'
;MLSQNALTSSMHPLADRFSAEIEQHVANCTHEYELFCAEICGKYEFVWRYNVAYGPRIMYILFVLKRWLGTEIFLFSRLSLEHVALLIIQFGLGILKLSSDIRNTCKTRLLSQKLMWNERLEVIDHGISDIGLTLICFLRFLASQQFSMSSSVDLSLHDRRPIPYPILMRQPIWEPLHQMAFRTYHHIAVTGRFDSIYVSNITQNLGERESRFDGHLRYSLTSITLILNRCESPGKTIERVDSQV
;
A
#
# COMPACT_ATOMS: atom_id res chain seq x y z
N MET A 1 -44.44 6.45 2.48
CA MET A 1 -43.79 5.12 2.40
C MET A 1 -42.31 5.32 2.65
N LEU A 2 -41.82 4.93 3.82
CA LEU A 2 -40.43 5.07 4.23
C LEU A 2 -39.67 3.81 3.76
N SER A 3 -38.85 3.94 2.72
CA SER A 3 -37.94 2.88 2.29
C SER A 3 -36.84 2.74 3.34
N GLN A 4 -36.90 1.65 4.10
CA GLN A 4 -35.82 1.18 4.94
C GLN A 4 -34.59 0.96 4.07
N ASN A 5 -33.61 1.86 4.17
CA ASN A 5 -32.26 1.58 3.73
C ASN A 5 -31.77 0.41 4.59
N ALA A 6 -31.66 -0.76 3.97
CA ALA A 6 -30.99 -1.90 4.53
C ALA A 6 -29.54 -1.49 4.81
N LEU A 7 -29.27 -1.14 6.07
CA LEU A 7 -27.93 -1.19 6.65
C LEU A 7 -27.46 -2.63 6.47
N THR A 8 -26.67 -2.87 5.42
CA THR A 8 -25.84 -4.07 5.33
C THR A 8 -24.93 -4.02 6.55
N SER A 9 -25.36 -4.68 7.63
CA SER A 9 -24.52 -4.97 8.79
C SER A 9 -23.30 -5.70 8.23
N SER A 10 -22.17 -5.02 8.12
CA SER A 10 -20.95 -5.67 7.67
C SER A 10 -20.59 -6.74 8.69
N MET A 11 -20.01 -7.83 8.16
CA MET A 11 -19.58 -8.96 8.99
C MET A 11 -18.44 -8.59 9.95
N HIS A 12 -17.87 -7.38 9.83
CA HIS A 12 -16.70 -6.92 10.57
C HIS A 12 -16.81 -5.45 11.02
N PRO A 13 -17.56 -5.14 12.10
CA PRO A 13 -17.74 -3.76 12.59
C PRO A 13 -16.44 -3.01 12.92
N LEU A 14 -15.40 -3.74 13.35
CA LEU A 14 -14.08 -3.18 13.58
C LEU A 14 -13.40 -2.74 12.27
N ALA A 15 -13.55 -3.53 11.21
CA ALA A 15 -12.99 -3.23 9.90
C ALA A 15 -13.70 -2.03 9.25
N ASP A 16 -15.02 -1.90 9.41
CA ASP A 16 -15.77 -0.76 8.91
C ASP A 16 -15.31 0.54 9.57
N ARG A 17 -15.20 0.53 10.92
CA ARG A 17 -14.71 1.69 11.66
C ARG A 17 -13.31 2.05 11.20
N PHE A 18 -12.45 1.06 11.00
CA PHE A 18 -11.09 1.33 10.54
C PHE A 18 -11.06 1.92 9.13
N SER A 19 -11.88 1.39 8.22
CA SER A 19 -12.02 1.93 6.86
C SER A 19 -12.44 3.40 6.90
N ALA A 20 -13.44 3.75 7.73
CA ALA A 20 -13.89 5.13 7.91
C ALA A 20 -12.78 6.04 8.46
N GLU A 21 -12.02 5.58 9.45
CA GLU A 21 -10.89 6.33 10.01
C GLU A 21 -9.76 6.54 8.99
N ILE A 22 -9.45 5.54 8.15
CA ILE A 22 -8.47 5.67 7.07
C ILE A 22 -8.94 6.71 6.04
N GLU A 23 -10.20 6.61 5.58
CA GLU A 23 -10.76 7.53 4.61
C GLU A 23 -10.78 8.97 5.15
N GLN A 24 -11.18 9.16 6.41
CA GLN A 24 -11.15 10.45 7.08
C GLN A 24 -9.72 10.99 7.21
N HIS A 25 -8.74 10.14 7.54
CA HIS A 25 -7.35 10.55 7.64
C HIS A 25 -6.79 11.03 6.28
N VAL A 26 -7.07 10.29 5.20
CA VAL A 26 -6.67 10.69 3.84
C VAL A 26 -7.33 12.00 3.44
N ALA A 27 -8.62 12.18 3.76
CA ALA A 27 -9.34 13.43 3.51
C ALA A 27 -8.77 14.63 4.30
N ASN A 28 -8.27 14.40 5.52
CA ASN A 28 -7.63 15.46 6.32
C ASN A 28 -6.21 15.78 5.86
N CYS A 29 -5.54 14.85 5.17
CA CYS A 29 -4.15 14.97 4.73
C CYS A 29 -4.01 14.96 3.20
N THR A 30 -4.99 15.53 2.47
CA THR A 30 -5.08 15.42 1.00
C THR A 30 -3.80 15.84 0.28
N HIS A 31 -3.20 16.97 0.68
CA HIS A 31 -1.98 17.47 0.03
C HIS A 31 -0.79 16.50 0.18
N GLU A 32 -0.58 15.96 1.39
CA GLU A 32 0.47 14.97 1.64
C GLU A 32 0.20 13.66 0.89
N TYR A 33 -1.07 13.26 0.81
CA TYR A 33 -1.51 12.08 0.08
C TYR A 33 -1.26 12.20 -1.43
N GLU A 34 -1.56 13.35 -2.04
CA GLU A 34 -1.32 13.61 -3.46
C GLU A 34 0.18 13.59 -3.79
N LEU A 35 1.00 14.27 -2.98
CA LEU A 35 2.46 14.23 -3.12
C LEU A 35 3.00 12.82 -3.00
N PHE A 36 2.51 12.05 -2.02
CA PHE A 36 2.84 10.65 -1.86
C PHE A 36 2.47 9.81 -3.10
N CYS A 37 1.27 9.99 -3.64
CA CYS A 37 0.82 9.26 -4.84
C CYS A 37 1.71 9.58 -6.04
N ALA A 38 2.05 10.85 -6.26
CA ALA A 38 2.93 11.25 -7.35
C ALA A 38 4.34 10.64 -7.19
N GLU A 39 4.89 10.67 -5.98
CA GLU A 39 6.21 10.10 -5.64
C GLU A 39 6.26 8.59 -5.91
N ILE A 40 5.34 7.84 -5.32
CA ILE A 40 5.38 6.37 -5.35
C ILE A 40 5.00 5.81 -6.73
N CYS A 41 4.02 6.39 -7.42
CA CYS A 41 3.65 5.98 -8.78
C CYS A 41 4.70 6.40 -9.81
N GLY A 42 5.39 7.53 -9.60
CA GLY A 42 6.50 7.96 -10.46
C GLY A 42 7.73 7.07 -10.30
N LYS A 43 7.97 6.54 -9.09
CA LYS A 43 9.13 5.69 -8.78
C LYS A 43 8.91 4.20 -9.06
N TYR A 44 7.70 3.69 -8.82
CA TYR A 44 7.41 2.27 -8.88
C TYR A 44 6.25 1.98 -9.85
N GLU A 45 6.57 1.63 -11.09
CA GLU A 45 5.59 1.38 -12.14
C GLU A 45 4.54 0.33 -11.73
N PHE A 46 4.95 -0.73 -11.01
CA PHE A 46 4.01 -1.75 -10.55
C PHE A 46 2.93 -1.17 -9.62
N VAL A 47 3.25 -0.20 -8.76
CA VAL A 47 2.27 0.45 -7.89
C VAL A 47 1.27 1.22 -8.74
N TRP A 48 1.75 1.97 -9.73
CA TRP A 48 0.90 2.69 -10.68
C TRP A 48 -0.04 1.74 -11.43
N ARG A 49 0.47 0.61 -11.94
CA ARG A 49 -0.34 -0.40 -12.66
C ARG A 49 -1.47 -0.95 -11.79
N TYR A 50 -1.18 -1.33 -10.55
CA TYR A 50 -2.20 -1.83 -9.63
C TYR A 50 -3.19 -0.73 -9.20
N ASN A 51 -2.74 0.51 -9.05
CA ASN A 51 -3.61 1.65 -8.77
C ASN A 51 -4.59 1.92 -9.92
N VAL A 52 -4.13 1.85 -11.18
CA VAL A 52 -5.01 2.02 -12.35
C VAL A 52 -6.04 0.88 -12.45
N ALA A 53 -5.60 -0.37 -12.22
CA ALA A 53 -6.49 -1.52 -12.38
C ALA A 53 -7.52 -1.67 -11.25
N TYR A 54 -7.14 -1.37 -10.00
CA TYR A 54 -7.95 -1.63 -8.80
C TYR A 54 -8.44 -0.37 -8.07
N GLY A 55 -8.02 0.81 -8.51
CA GLY A 55 -8.42 2.10 -7.95
C GLY A 55 -7.58 2.57 -6.75
N PRO A 56 -7.92 3.75 -6.20
CA PRO A 56 -7.10 4.50 -5.24
C PRO A 56 -7.01 3.86 -3.86
N ARG A 57 -7.83 2.86 -3.56
CA ARG A 57 -7.88 2.23 -2.23
C ARG A 57 -6.58 1.52 -1.86
N ILE A 58 -5.81 1.03 -2.84
CA ILE A 58 -4.45 0.51 -2.58
C ILE A 58 -3.51 1.62 -2.10
N MET A 59 -3.68 2.83 -2.63
CA MET A 59 -2.89 4.00 -2.25
C MET A 59 -3.23 4.46 -0.84
N TYR A 60 -4.48 4.35 -0.41
CA TYR A 60 -4.86 4.66 0.98
C TYR A 60 -4.11 3.75 1.95
N ILE A 61 -4.07 2.45 1.66
CA ILE A 61 -3.31 1.47 2.46
C ILE A 61 -1.83 1.81 2.47
N LEU A 62 -1.21 2.05 1.31
CA LEU A 62 0.21 2.37 1.22
C LEU A 62 0.56 3.69 1.91
N PHE A 63 -0.33 4.69 1.87
CA PHE A 63 -0.15 5.98 2.55
C PHE A 63 -0.15 5.78 4.08
N VAL A 64 -1.13 5.05 4.60
CA VAL A 64 -1.19 4.71 6.03
C VAL A 64 0.04 3.90 6.46
N LEU A 65 0.46 2.91 5.66
CA LEU A 65 1.66 2.12 5.94
C LEU A 65 2.94 2.97 5.93
N LYS A 66 3.09 3.91 4.97
CA LYS A 66 4.23 4.85 4.93
C LYS A 66 4.31 5.66 6.23
N ARG A 67 3.19 6.19 6.71
CA ARG A 67 3.13 6.97 7.96
C ARG A 67 3.39 6.11 9.18
N TRP A 68 2.75 4.94 9.25
CA TRP A 68 2.87 4.00 10.36
C TRP A 68 4.31 3.56 10.58
N LEU A 69 4.99 3.14 9.51
CA LEU A 69 6.37 2.66 9.60
C LEU A 69 7.35 3.79 9.97
N GLY A 70 6.97 5.04 9.71
CA GLY A 70 7.79 6.22 9.97
C GLY A 70 9.12 6.18 9.24
N THR A 71 9.94 7.21 9.43
CA THR A 71 11.30 7.22 8.89
C THR A 71 12.21 6.24 9.63
N GLU A 72 11.95 5.97 10.91
CA GLU A 72 12.81 5.15 11.75
C GLU A 72 12.89 3.69 11.29
N ILE A 73 11.78 3.04 10.90
CA ILE A 73 11.88 1.68 10.37
C ILE A 73 12.65 1.66 9.06
N PHE A 74 12.46 2.63 8.18
CA PHE A 74 13.23 2.69 6.94
C PHE A 74 14.71 3.05 7.16
N LEU A 75 15.06 3.66 8.30
CA LEU A 75 16.45 3.96 8.69
C LEU A 75 17.13 2.76 9.34
N PHE A 76 16.44 2.05 10.23
CA PHE A 76 17.01 0.93 11.01
C PHE A 76 16.82 -0.43 10.34
N SER A 77 15.85 -0.57 9.45
CA SER A 77 15.68 -1.74 8.59
C SER A 77 16.14 -1.41 7.18
N ARG A 78 16.65 -2.40 6.44
CA ARG A 78 16.91 -2.26 5.00
C ARG A 78 15.63 -2.38 4.16
N LEU A 79 14.46 -2.31 4.80
CA LEU A 79 13.20 -2.25 4.08
C LEU A 79 13.03 -0.87 3.49
N SER A 80 12.30 -0.83 2.38
CA SER A 80 11.93 0.39 1.68
C SER A 80 10.43 0.32 1.46
N LEU A 81 9.85 1.45 1.10
CA LEU A 81 8.44 1.49 0.71
C LEU A 81 8.15 0.59 -0.51
N GLU A 82 9.14 0.33 -1.37
CA GLU A 82 9.03 -0.66 -2.46
C GLU A 82 8.75 -2.06 -1.91
N HIS A 83 9.51 -2.49 -0.91
CA HIS A 83 9.36 -3.81 -0.30
C HIS A 83 7.98 -3.96 0.34
N VAL A 84 7.51 -2.92 1.04
CA VAL A 84 6.19 -2.90 1.68
C VAL A 84 5.07 -2.93 0.62
N ALA A 85 5.24 -2.19 -0.47
CA ALA A 85 4.29 -2.18 -1.57
C ALA A 85 4.19 -3.55 -2.27
N LEU A 86 5.31 -4.23 -2.45
CA LEU A 86 5.32 -5.60 -2.99
C LEU A 86 4.65 -6.58 -2.04
N LEU A 87 4.93 -6.50 -0.74
CA LEU A 87 4.30 -7.35 0.27
C LEU A 87 2.77 -7.21 0.27
N ILE A 88 2.24 -5.99 0.25
CA ILE A 88 0.77 -5.80 0.27
C ILE A 88 0.12 -6.28 -1.04
N ILE A 89 0.77 -6.07 -2.20
CA ILE A 89 0.26 -6.54 -3.48
C ILE A 89 0.27 -8.08 -3.52
N GLN A 90 1.38 -8.72 -3.14
CA GLN A 90 1.44 -10.18 -3.08
C GLN A 90 0.46 -10.76 -2.07
N PHE A 91 0.25 -10.06 -0.94
CA PHE A 91 -0.73 -10.44 0.06
C PHE A 91 -2.14 -10.39 -0.54
N GLY A 92 -2.49 -9.29 -1.22
CA GLY A 92 -3.78 -9.13 -1.86
C GLY A 92 -4.04 -10.15 -2.97
N LEU A 93 -3.00 -10.55 -3.71
CA LEU A 93 -3.08 -11.61 -4.73
C LEU A 93 -3.13 -13.03 -4.15
N GLY A 94 -2.83 -13.19 -2.85
CA GLY A 94 -2.66 -14.49 -2.20
C GLY A 94 -1.45 -15.28 -2.74
N ILE A 95 -0.43 -14.58 -3.24
CA ILE A 95 0.80 -15.19 -3.81
C ILE A 95 1.84 -15.46 -2.72
N LEU A 96 1.78 -14.74 -1.59
CA LEU A 96 2.63 -14.97 -0.42
C LEU A 96 2.37 -16.38 0.13
N LYS A 97 3.09 -17.36 -0.43
CA LYS A 97 3.16 -18.74 0.02
C LYS A 97 4.09 -18.79 1.23
N LEU A 98 3.57 -18.48 2.40
CA LEU A 98 4.20 -18.98 3.63
C LEU A 98 3.88 -20.47 3.72
N SER A 99 4.89 -21.25 4.09
CA SER A 99 4.84 -22.72 4.11
C SER A 99 3.50 -23.24 4.67
N SER A 100 2.78 -23.95 3.79
CA SER A 100 1.63 -24.85 3.99
C SER A 100 0.36 -24.40 4.74
N ASP A 101 0.36 -23.57 5.78
CA ASP A 101 -0.79 -23.53 6.73
C ASP A 101 -1.66 -22.25 6.76
N ILE A 102 -1.27 -21.13 6.15
CA ILE A 102 -2.07 -19.86 6.21
C ILE A 102 -3.21 -19.79 5.17
N ARG A 103 -3.42 -20.84 4.37
CA ARG A 103 -4.53 -20.87 3.38
C ARG A 103 -5.92 -20.64 3.98
N ASN A 104 -6.08 -20.81 5.29
CA ASN A 104 -7.35 -20.65 5.97
C ASN A 104 -7.61 -19.27 6.57
N THR A 105 -6.62 -18.37 6.69
CA THR A 105 -6.81 -17.16 7.49
C THR A 105 -7.38 -15.98 6.70
N CYS A 106 -7.19 -15.92 5.37
CA CYS A 106 -7.81 -14.88 4.53
C CYS A 106 -8.20 -15.49 3.18
N LYS A 107 -9.40 -16.06 3.09
CA LYS A 107 -9.96 -16.58 1.81
C LYS A 107 -10.28 -15.45 0.81
N THR A 108 -10.20 -14.21 1.25
CA THR A 108 -10.43 -13.01 0.45
C THR A 108 -9.15 -12.65 -0.31
N ARG A 109 -9.04 -13.14 -1.55
CA ARG A 109 -8.15 -12.48 -2.52
C ARG A 109 -8.65 -11.05 -2.70
N LEU A 110 -7.89 -10.10 -2.19
CA LEU A 110 -8.20 -8.67 -2.30
C LEU A 110 -7.97 -8.16 -3.72
N LEU A 111 -7.06 -8.82 -4.44
CA LEU A 111 -6.76 -8.56 -5.84
C LEU A 111 -7.11 -9.82 -6.63
N SER A 112 -8.15 -9.70 -7.46
CA SER A 112 -8.75 -10.82 -8.19
C SER A 112 -7.78 -11.46 -9.20
N GLN A 113 -6.90 -10.65 -9.77
CA GLN A 113 -6.02 -11.02 -10.87
C GLN A 113 -4.63 -10.40 -10.72
N LYS A 114 -3.63 -11.17 -11.12
CA LYS A 114 -2.27 -10.69 -11.23
C LYS A 114 -2.08 -9.98 -12.57
N LEU A 115 -1.56 -8.77 -12.55
CA LEU A 115 -1.23 -8.02 -13.76
C LEU A 115 0.09 -8.50 -14.35
N MET A 116 0.15 -8.72 -15.67
CA MET A 116 1.41 -8.99 -16.36
C MET A 116 2.04 -7.69 -16.86
N TRP A 117 3.37 -7.65 -16.96
CA TRP A 117 4.13 -6.44 -17.31
C TRP A 117 3.77 -5.89 -18.71
N ASN A 118 3.60 -6.78 -19.70
CA ASN A 118 3.37 -6.40 -21.10
C ASN A 118 1.88 -6.28 -21.48
N GLU A 119 0.97 -6.49 -20.55
CA GLU A 119 -0.47 -6.43 -20.84
C GLU A 119 -0.99 -4.99 -20.78
N ARG A 120 -2.01 -4.70 -21.58
CA ARG A 120 -2.76 -3.45 -21.47
C ARG A 120 -3.52 -3.45 -20.16
N LEU A 121 -3.56 -2.30 -19.50
CA LEU A 121 -4.29 -2.15 -18.25
C LEU A 121 -5.77 -1.98 -18.56
N GLU A 122 -6.58 -2.91 -18.07
CA GLU A 122 -8.03 -2.79 -18.00
C GLU A 122 -8.41 -2.46 -16.55
N VAL A 123 -9.43 -1.62 -16.38
CA VAL A 123 -10.00 -1.34 -15.06
C VAL A 123 -10.82 -2.56 -14.64
N ILE A 124 -10.47 -3.17 -13.51
CA ILE A 124 -11.02 -4.47 -13.07
C ILE A 124 -12.29 -4.30 -12.18
N ASP A 125 -12.67 -3.07 -11.87
CA ASP A 125 -13.90 -2.63 -11.14
C ASP A 125 -14.38 -3.54 -9.99
N HIS A 126 -13.43 -4.17 -9.31
CA HIS A 126 -13.60 -4.97 -8.10
C HIS A 126 -12.65 -4.46 -7.04
N GLY A 127 -12.46 -3.13 -6.99
CA GLY A 127 -11.51 -2.45 -6.13
C GLY A 127 -11.59 -2.94 -4.68
N ILE A 128 -10.50 -2.78 -3.93
CA ILE A 128 -10.36 -3.25 -2.55
C ILE A 128 -11.51 -2.68 -1.70
N SER A 129 -12.63 -3.38 -1.59
CA SER A 129 -13.86 -2.83 -1.02
C SER A 129 -13.69 -2.50 0.47
N ASP A 130 -12.83 -3.24 1.17
CA ASP A 130 -12.67 -3.16 2.61
C ASP A 130 -11.19 -2.95 2.97
N ILE A 131 -10.75 -1.68 2.95
CA ILE A 131 -9.36 -1.29 3.25
C ILE A 131 -9.01 -1.56 4.72
N GLY A 132 -9.97 -1.43 5.62
CA GLY A 132 -9.80 -1.70 7.05
C GLY A 132 -9.56 -3.19 7.30
N LEU A 133 -10.40 -4.07 6.75
CA LEU A 133 -10.22 -5.52 6.87
C LEU A 133 -8.91 -5.96 6.21
N THR A 134 -8.60 -5.40 5.04
CA THR A 134 -7.33 -5.62 4.34
C THR A 134 -6.15 -5.33 5.25
N LEU A 135 -6.12 -4.16 5.87
CA LEU A 135 -5.01 -3.71 6.69
C LEU A 135 -4.91 -4.51 7.99
N ILE A 136 -6.03 -4.84 8.63
CA ILE A 136 -6.06 -5.75 9.81
C ILE A 136 -5.50 -7.12 9.44
N CYS A 137 -5.94 -7.69 8.33
CA CYS A 137 -5.48 -9.01 7.89
C CYS A 137 -4.01 -9.01 7.47
N PHE A 138 -3.54 -7.92 6.86
CA PHE A 138 -2.14 -7.72 6.51
C PHE A 138 -1.25 -7.56 7.76
N LEU A 139 -1.68 -6.77 8.75
CA LEU A 139 -0.99 -6.66 10.04
C LEU A 139 -0.91 -8.00 10.76
N ARG A 140 -2.01 -8.78 10.76
CA ARG A 140 -2.01 -10.14 11.30
C ARG A 140 -1.03 -11.05 10.58
N PHE A 141 -0.93 -10.92 9.25
CA PHE A 141 0.03 -11.67 8.44
C PHE A 141 1.47 -11.31 8.82
N LEU A 142 1.82 -10.03 8.90
CA LEU A 142 3.15 -9.59 9.30
C LEU A 142 3.48 -9.97 10.76
N ALA A 143 2.48 -9.98 11.64
CA ALA A 143 2.59 -10.42 13.02
C ALA A 143 2.69 -11.96 13.18
N SER A 144 2.54 -12.73 12.10
CA SER A 144 2.53 -14.19 12.18
C SER A 144 3.93 -14.75 12.43
N GLN A 145 3.98 -15.86 13.17
CA GLN A 145 5.23 -16.62 13.37
C GLN A 145 5.82 -17.09 12.04
N GLN A 146 4.99 -17.45 11.06
CA GLN A 146 5.47 -17.91 9.76
C GLN A 146 6.21 -16.80 9.01
N PHE A 147 5.78 -15.54 9.13
CA PHE A 147 6.47 -14.41 8.50
C PHE A 147 7.83 -14.17 9.18
N SER A 148 7.84 -14.15 10.52
CA SER A 148 9.08 -14.02 11.31
C SER A 148 10.08 -15.12 10.97
N MET A 149 9.66 -16.39 10.99
CA MET A 149 10.53 -17.56 10.81
C MET A 149 10.85 -17.91 9.35
N SER A 150 10.44 -17.07 8.40
CA SER A 150 10.75 -17.32 6.99
C SER A 150 12.27 -17.32 6.78
N SER A 151 12.79 -18.19 5.91
CA SER A 151 14.23 -18.20 5.57
C SER A 151 14.56 -17.10 4.55
N SER A 152 13.58 -16.79 3.70
CA SER A 152 13.64 -15.73 2.70
C SER A 152 12.24 -15.23 2.39
N VAL A 153 12.15 -14.01 1.89
CA VAL A 153 10.92 -13.40 1.39
C VAL A 153 11.13 -13.00 -0.07
N ASP A 154 10.54 -13.77 -0.98
CA ASP A 154 10.55 -13.48 -2.42
C ASP A 154 9.49 -12.43 -2.72
N LEU A 155 9.91 -11.22 -3.13
CA LEU A 155 9.02 -10.11 -3.46
C LEU A 155 8.67 -10.07 -4.96
N SER A 156 8.95 -11.14 -5.70
CA SER A 156 8.59 -11.27 -7.11
C SER A 156 7.08 -11.38 -7.33
N LEU A 157 6.56 -10.56 -8.24
CA LEU A 157 5.21 -10.74 -8.78
C LEU A 157 5.19 -11.80 -9.89
N HIS A 158 6.34 -12.28 -10.38
CA HIS A 158 6.45 -13.18 -11.54
C HIS A 158 5.61 -12.70 -12.75
N ASP A 159 5.62 -11.40 -13.01
CA ASP A 159 4.85 -10.69 -14.04
C ASP A 159 5.60 -10.56 -15.38
N ARG A 160 6.75 -11.22 -15.49
CA ARG A 160 7.67 -11.20 -16.64
C ARG A 160 8.28 -9.83 -16.93
N ARG A 161 8.37 -8.94 -15.93
CA ARG A 161 9.12 -7.70 -16.10
C ARG A 161 10.61 -7.98 -16.40
N PRO A 162 11.30 -7.10 -17.16
CA PRO A 162 12.70 -7.32 -17.52
C PRO A 162 13.67 -7.32 -16.33
N ILE A 163 13.40 -6.47 -15.33
CA ILE A 163 14.26 -6.32 -14.14
C ILE A 163 13.59 -7.03 -12.96
N PRO A 164 14.19 -8.08 -12.39
CA PRO A 164 13.57 -8.84 -11.32
C PRO A 164 13.34 -7.98 -10.07
N TYR A 165 12.29 -8.31 -9.33
CA TYR A 165 12.04 -7.75 -8.00
C TYR A 165 13.07 -8.27 -6.98
N PRO A 166 13.28 -7.52 -5.89
CA PRO A 166 14.21 -7.92 -4.83
C PRO A 166 13.75 -9.21 -4.12
N ILE A 167 14.71 -9.96 -3.57
CA ILE A 167 14.47 -11.08 -2.66
C ILE A 167 15.18 -10.77 -1.35
N LEU A 168 14.45 -10.85 -0.24
CA LEU A 168 15.02 -10.63 1.10
C LEU A 168 15.55 -11.96 1.61
N MET A 169 16.87 -12.07 1.81
CA MET A 169 17.54 -13.34 2.12
C MET A 169 17.85 -13.56 3.61
N ARG A 170 17.62 -12.56 4.47
CA ARG A 170 18.02 -12.62 5.88
C ARG A 170 16.95 -12.06 6.79
N GLN A 171 16.50 -12.86 7.76
CA GLN A 171 15.46 -12.50 8.73
C GLN A 171 15.63 -11.13 9.39
N PRO A 172 16.84 -10.70 9.82
CA PRO A 172 17.01 -9.38 10.42
C PRO A 172 16.57 -8.19 9.54
N ILE A 173 16.38 -8.39 8.23
CA ILE A 173 15.89 -7.35 7.33
C ILE A 173 14.43 -7.04 7.61
N TRP A 174 13.57 -8.04 7.85
CA TRP A 174 12.12 -7.85 8.07
C TRP A 174 11.68 -8.09 9.51
N GLU A 175 12.56 -8.56 10.38
CA GLU A 175 12.27 -8.75 11.80
C GLU A 175 11.74 -7.46 12.49
N PRO A 176 12.27 -6.25 12.24
CA PRO A 176 11.70 -5.03 12.81
C PRO A 176 10.25 -4.78 12.37
N LEU A 177 9.93 -5.09 11.10
CA LEU A 177 8.57 -4.98 10.56
C LEU A 177 7.63 -5.99 11.26
N HIS A 178 8.08 -7.23 11.45
CA HIS A 178 7.35 -8.23 12.22
C HIS A 178 7.05 -7.75 13.64
N GLN A 179 8.05 -7.27 14.37
CA GLN A 179 7.89 -6.83 15.77
C GLN A 179 6.97 -5.62 15.91
N MET A 180 7.01 -4.69 14.95
CA MET A 180 6.08 -3.55 14.93
C MET A 180 4.66 -4.01 14.62
N ALA A 181 4.49 -4.88 13.61
CA ALA A 181 3.19 -5.44 13.25
C ALA A 181 2.58 -6.24 14.41
N PHE A 182 3.37 -7.05 15.11
CA PHE A 182 2.93 -7.83 16.26
C PHE A 182 2.38 -6.93 17.37
N ARG A 183 3.13 -5.89 17.76
CA ARG A 183 2.69 -4.91 18.77
C ARG A 183 1.44 -4.17 18.33
N THR A 184 1.41 -3.70 17.08
CA THR A 184 0.29 -2.93 16.52
C THR A 184 -0.98 -3.77 16.42
N TYR A 185 -0.88 -4.98 15.86
CA TYR A 185 -2.01 -5.90 15.72
C TYR A 185 -2.55 -6.34 17.09
N HIS A 186 -1.67 -6.68 18.04
CA HIS A 186 -2.10 -7.08 19.39
C HIS A 186 -2.80 -5.93 20.12
N HIS A 187 -2.28 -4.70 20.01
CA HIS A 187 -2.95 -3.52 20.57
C HIS A 187 -4.36 -3.31 19.98
N ILE A 188 -4.50 -3.39 18.65
CA ILE A 188 -5.80 -3.28 17.98
C ILE A 188 -6.75 -4.41 18.43
N ALA A 189 -6.25 -5.64 18.52
CA ALA A 189 -7.05 -6.80 18.92
C ALA A 189 -7.56 -6.69 20.37
N VAL A 190 -6.76 -6.15 21.29
CA VAL A 190 -7.11 -6.01 22.71
C VAL A 190 -7.98 -4.78 22.98
N THR A 191 -7.66 -3.64 22.37
CA THR A 191 -8.30 -2.35 22.70
C THR A 191 -9.39 -1.94 21.71
N GLY A 192 -9.38 -2.53 20.51
CA GLY A 192 -10.12 -2.07 19.35
C GLY A 192 -9.57 -0.77 18.75
N ARG A 193 -8.65 -0.05 19.39
CA ARG A 193 -8.22 1.29 18.95
C ARG A 193 -7.11 1.22 17.91
N PHE A 194 -7.12 2.18 16.99
CA PHE A 194 -6.16 2.26 15.88
C PHE A 194 -5.04 3.29 16.12
N ASP A 195 -4.98 3.90 17.30
CA ASP A 195 -3.95 4.88 17.67
C ASP A 195 -2.51 4.37 17.45
N SER A 196 -2.30 3.05 17.53
CA SER A 196 -1.01 2.39 17.30
C SER A 196 -0.56 2.37 15.84
N ILE A 197 -1.46 2.57 14.87
CA ILE A 197 -1.10 2.66 13.45
C ILE A 197 -0.88 4.11 13.00
N TYR A 198 -1.56 5.05 13.65
CA TYR A 198 -1.51 6.47 13.34
C TYR A 198 -0.47 7.22 14.18
N VAL A 199 0.70 6.60 14.44
CA VAL A 199 1.73 7.17 15.31
C VAL A 199 2.02 8.63 14.92
N SER A 200 1.45 9.54 15.71
CA SER A 200 1.43 10.97 15.48
C SER A 200 2.83 11.57 15.64
N ASN A 201 3.29 12.25 14.59
CA ASN A 201 4.22 13.39 14.61
C ASN A 201 5.41 13.38 15.61
N ILE A 202 6.14 12.28 15.76
CA ILE A 202 7.48 12.31 16.41
C ILE A 202 8.56 12.79 15.41
N THR A 203 8.22 13.67 14.47
CA THR A 203 9.17 14.31 13.55
C THR A 203 9.14 15.83 13.59
N GLN A 204 8.49 16.45 14.58
CA GLN A 204 8.77 17.86 14.88
C GLN A 204 10.16 18.08 15.52
N ASN A 205 10.87 17.02 15.93
CA ASN A 205 12.22 17.12 16.53
C ASN A 205 13.37 16.77 15.58
N LEU A 206 13.11 16.40 14.32
CA LEU A 206 14.16 16.18 13.31
C LEU A 206 14.35 17.36 12.36
N GLY A 207 13.59 18.45 12.54
CA GLY A 207 13.73 19.70 11.77
C GLY A 207 15.05 20.44 11.95
N GLU A 208 15.91 20.04 12.89
CA GLU A 208 17.21 20.69 13.14
C GLU A 208 18.41 19.95 12.52
N ARG A 209 18.23 18.78 11.91
CA ARG A 209 19.34 18.02 11.29
C ARG A 209 19.36 18.01 9.76
N GLU A 210 18.30 18.46 9.11
CA GLU A 210 18.16 18.42 7.65
C GLU A 210 18.74 19.65 6.93
N SER A 211 19.43 20.55 7.64
CA SER A 211 20.08 21.74 7.05
C SER A 211 21.42 21.46 6.35
N ARG A 212 21.71 20.21 5.93
CA ARG A 212 23.00 19.86 5.30
C ARG A 212 22.94 19.06 4.01
N PHE A 213 21.75 18.79 3.46
CA PHE A 213 21.63 18.19 2.13
C PHE A 213 20.66 19.00 1.27
N ASP A 214 21.06 20.25 0.98
CA ASP A 214 20.49 21.01 -0.13
C ASP A 214 21.29 20.72 -1.40
N GLY A 215 20.61 20.20 -2.41
CA GLY A 215 21.25 19.76 -3.65
C GLY A 215 20.28 19.05 -4.59
N HIS A 216 19.46 19.85 -5.26
CA HIS A 216 18.61 19.50 -6.40
C HIS A 216 17.47 18.50 -6.16
N LEU A 217 16.24 19.01 -6.22
CA LEU A 217 15.22 18.60 -7.21
C LEU A 217 14.05 19.59 -7.14
N ARG A 218 14.12 20.64 -7.97
CA ARG A 218 12.95 21.46 -8.31
C ARG A 218 12.10 20.65 -9.29
N TYR A 219 11.09 19.94 -8.79
CA TYR A 219 10.01 19.48 -9.67
C TYR A 219 9.10 20.67 -9.96
N SER A 220 9.07 21.09 -11.22
CA SER A 220 8.17 22.14 -11.72
C SER A 220 6.72 21.72 -11.48
N LEU A 221 5.87 22.66 -11.04
CA LEU A 221 4.43 22.46 -10.79
C LEU A 221 3.70 21.80 -11.98
N THR A 222 4.21 21.99 -13.20
CA THR A 222 3.73 21.31 -14.43
C THR A 222 3.88 19.79 -14.43
N SER A 223 4.91 19.24 -13.78
CA SER A 223 5.12 17.79 -13.69
C SER A 223 4.14 17.13 -12.74
N ILE A 224 3.72 17.83 -11.68
CA ILE A 224 2.72 17.35 -10.72
C ILE A 224 1.35 17.29 -11.39
N THR A 225 0.96 18.30 -12.17
CA THR A 225 -0.31 18.30 -12.91
C THR A 225 -0.37 17.21 -13.99
N LEU A 226 0.74 16.88 -14.65
CA LEU A 226 0.81 15.78 -15.63
C LEU A 226 0.69 14.39 -14.99
N ILE A 227 1.22 14.20 -13.78
CA ILE A 227 1.12 12.93 -13.05
C ILE A 227 -0.27 12.77 -12.42
N LEU A 228 -0.85 13.85 -11.87
CA LEU A 228 -2.22 13.85 -11.36
C LEU A 228 -3.24 13.62 -12.48
N ASN A 229 -3.09 14.27 -13.65
CA ASN A 229 -3.94 14.02 -14.82
C ASN A 229 -3.84 12.56 -15.33
N ARG A 230 -2.70 11.88 -15.12
CA ARG A 230 -2.53 10.44 -15.42
C ARG A 230 -3.23 9.53 -14.42
N CYS A 231 -3.46 9.99 -13.18
CA CYS A 231 -4.17 9.24 -12.15
C CYS A 231 -5.69 9.51 -12.19
N GLU A 232 -6.13 10.67 -12.68
CA GLU A 232 -7.54 11.10 -12.65
C GLU A 232 -8.35 10.88 -13.94
N SER A 233 -7.74 10.39 -15.04
CA SER A 233 -8.46 10.24 -16.32
C SER A 233 -8.69 8.78 -16.75
N PRO A 234 -9.81 8.13 -16.35
CA PRO A 234 -10.31 6.99 -17.08
C PRO A 234 -11.03 7.50 -18.34
N GLY A 235 -10.32 7.53 -19.46
CA GLY A 235 -10.94 7.71 -20.77
C GLY A 235 -10.70 9.06 -21.44
N LYS A 236 -9.51 9.22 -22.04
CA LYS A 236 -9.39 9.96 -23.31
C LYS A 236 -8.46 9.21 -24.25
N THR A 237 -9.05 8.75 -25.34
CA THR A 237 -8.42 8.18 -26.53
C THR A 237 -7.34 9.14 -27.04
N ILE A 238 -6.10 8.66 -27.13
CA ILE A 238 -5.04 9.36 -27.86
C ILE A 238 -5.28 9.08 -29.36
N GLU A 239 -5.86 10.03 -30.07
CA GLU A 239 -5.83 10.04 -31.53
C GLU A 239 -4.38 10.26 -31.99
N ARG A 240 -3.93 9.39 -32.90
CA ARG A 240 -2.67 9.51 -33.64
C ARG A 240 -2.67 10.81 -34.43
N VAL A 241 -1.64 11.62 -34.24
CA VAL A 241 -1.23 12.60 -35.25
C VAL A 241 -0.33 11.85 -36.23
N ASP A 242 -0.87 11.53 -37.40
CA ASP A 242 -0.09 11.14 -38.56
C ASP A 242 0.70 12.37 -39.04
N SER A 243 2.03 12.32 -38.92
CA SER A 243 2.91 13.28 -39.55
C SER A 243 3.25 12.78 -40.96
N GLN A 244 2.75 13.50 -41.96
CA GLN A 244 3.24 13.47 -43.33
C GLN A 244 4.72 13.90 -43.36
N VAL A 245 5.59 13.06 -43.93
CA VAL A 245 6.66 13.44 -44.87
C VAL A 245 6.79 12.31 -45.89
#